data_AF-W4V0H6-F1
#
_entry.id   AF-W4V0H6-F1
#
_cell.length_a   1.000
_cell.length_b   1.000
_cell.length_c   1.000
_cell.angle_alpha   90.00
_cell.angle_beta   90.00
_cell.angle_gamma   90.00
#
_symmetry.space_group_name_H-M   'P 1'
#
loop_
_entity.id
_entity.type
_entity.pdbx_description
1 polymer ?
#
loop_
_entity_poly.entity_id
_entity_poly.type
_entity_poly.pdbx_seq_one_letter_code
_entity_poly.pdbx_strand_id
1 'polypeptide(L)'
;MLPFFNKLFSNKREIKNANNTQKDVPLEIQIDKLKEIGFSLNDGLGIDFLLSEFDRSDFESDPYGCILHVYGAEREEPDGTWKQNCNDIFLLDTECIEDNGAYVDILEKFRGLSKGVFNIDNIKDFVDFDSGKAWVSFDFQGIEYKWDIKVDDDWFDIGLVDKINDLIIKSGSQKRFYTCSQGQNLLVFFLDNVEVKKLNDLTSCNFK
;
A
#
# COMPACT_ATOMS: atom_id res chain seq x y z
N MET A 1 -16.11 -17.28 -7.69
CA MET A 1 -15.06 -16.39 -7.15
C MET A 1 -15.68 -15.49 -6.06
N LEU A 2 -16.31 -16.10 -5.05
CA LEU A 2 -17.09 -15.43 -3.98
C LEU A 2 -16.63 -15.68 -2.52
N PRO A 3 -15.71 -16.60 -2.15
CA PRO A 3 -15.35 -16.78 -0.75
C PRO A 3 -14.45 -15.68 -0.16
N PHE A 4 -13.62 -15.02 -0.99
CA PHE A 4 -12.57 -14.10 -0.53
C PHE A 4 -13.15 -12.76 0.00
N PHE A 5 -14.21 -12.25 -0.64
CA PHE A 5 -14.87 -10.99 -0.27
C PHE A 5 -15.53 -11.02 1.11
N ASN A 6 -16.13 -12.15 1.50
CA ASN A 6 -16.63 -12.26 2.86
C ASN A 6 -15.45 -12.17 3.84
N LYS A 7 -14.24 -12.65 3.56
CA LYS A 7 -13.15 -12.56 4.56
C LYS A 7 -12.59 -11.13 4.74
N LEU A 8 -12.43 -10.36 3.66
CA LEU A 8 -11.98 -8.95 3.70
C LEU A 8 -12.97 -8.01 4.42
N PHE A 9 -14.28 -8.31 4.35
CA PHE A 9 -15.34 -7.41 4.87
C PHE A 9 -16.29 -8.05 5.92
N SER A 10 -16.15 -9.33 6.28
CA SER A 10 -17.08 -10.03 7.21
C SER A 10 -16.96 -9.49 8.64
N ASN A 11 -15.77 -9.04 9.07
CA ASN A 11 -15.63 -8.47 10.41
C ASN A 11 -16.33 -7.11 10.57
N LYS A 12 -16.73 -6.43 9.48
CA LYS A 12 -17.54 -5.20 9.54
C LYS A 12 -19.06 -5.47 9.60
N ARG A 13 -19.55 -6.67 9.27
CA ARG A 13 -20.99 -6.97 9.32
C ARG A 13 -21.54 -7.09 10.76
N GLU A 14 -20.69 -7.37 11.75
CA GLU A 14 -21.12 -7.45 13.16
C GLU A 14 -20.99 -6.14 13.95
N ILE A 15 -20.54 -5.05 13.33
CA ILE A 15 -20.53 -3.70 13.93
C ILE A 15 -21.38 -2.74 13.08
N LYS A 16 -22.63 -3.12 12.79
CA LYS A 16 -23.66 -2.17 12.34
C LYS A 16 -24.71 -2.01 13.44
N ASN A 17 -24.32 -1.31 14.51
CA ASN A 17 -25.25 -0.62 15.42
C ASN A 17 -24.51 0.54 16.12
N ALA A 18 -24.07 1.52 15.34
CA ALA A 18 -23.88 2.88 15.81
C ALA A 18 -23.99 3.81 14.60
N ASN A 19 -25.01 4.67 14.64
CA ASN A 19 -25.33 5.70 13.65
C ASN A 19 -24.10 6.38 13.04
N ASN A 20 -23.80 6.12 11.77
CA ASN A 20 -23.06 7.06 10.94
C ASN A 20 -23.56 6.95 9.49
N THR A 21 -24.37 7.92 9.06
CA THR A 21 -24.80 8.09 7.67
C THR A 21 -23.61 8.56 6.85
N GLN A 22 -22.72 7.66 6.47
CA GLN A 22 -21.75 7.94 5.41
C GLN A 22 -22.57 8.07 4.13
N LYS A 23 -22.63 9.29 3.58
CA LYS A 23 -23.33 9.53 2.30
C LYS A 23 -22.56 8.79 1.21
N ASP A 24 -23.28 8.08 0.37
CA ASP A 24 -22.72 7.48 -0.84
C ASP A 24 -22.03 8.59 -1.66
N VAL A 25 -20.75 8.41 -1.96
CA VAL A 25 -19.97 9.34 -2.78
C VAL A 25 -19.88 8.74 -4.18
N PRO A 26 -20.40 9.39 -5.23
CA PRO A 26 -20.33 8.85 -6.59
C PRO A 26 -18.88 8.54 -7.01
N LEU A 27 -18.68 7.42 -7.71
CA LEU A 27 -17.34 6.95 -8.11
C LEU A 27 -16.52 8.03 -8.84
N GLU A 28 -17.16 8.79 -9.73
CA GLU A 28 -16.53 9.89 -10.48
C GLU A 28 -15.99 10.98 -9.56
N ILE A 29 -16.74 11.32 -8.50
CA ILE A 29 -16.30 12.30 -7.49
C ILE A 29 -15.12 11.75 -6.70
N GLN A 30 -15.10 10.45 -6.40
CA GLN A 30 -13.96 9.81 -5.73
C GLN A 30 -12.70 9.91 -6.61
N ILE A 31 -12.82 9.59 -7.89
CA ILE A 31 -11.72 9.69 -8.88
C ILE A 31 -11.19 11.13 -8.94
N ASP A 32 -12.06 12.12 -9.06
CA ASP A 32 -11.67 13.53 -9.14
C ASP A 32 -10.95 13.99 -7.86
N LYS A 33 -11.43 13.57 -6.68
CA LYS A 33 -10.82 13.93 -5.40
C LYS A 33 -9.46 13.27 -5.19
N LEU A 34 -9.28 12.02 -5.60
CA LEU A 34 -7.98 11.36 -5.56
C LEU A 34 -6.99 12.04 -6.54
N LYS A 35 -7.47 12.47 -7.71
CA LYS A 35 -6.68 13.23 -8.68
C LYS A 35 -6.23 14.59 -8.16
N GLU A 36 -7.07 15.29 -7.39
CA GLU A 36 -6.69 16.54 -6.71
C GLU A 36 -5.55 16.37 -5.68
N ILE A 37 -5.39 15.17 -5.12
CA ILE A 37 -4.27 14.82 -4.21
C ILE A 37 -3.02 14.40 -5.00
N GLY A 38 -3.20 13.95 -6.24
CA GLY A 38 -2.11 13.52 -7.13
C GLY A 38 -2.16 12.04 -7.50
N PHE A 39 -3.22 11.31 -7.13
CA PHE A 39 -3.36 9.90 -7.46
C PHE A 39 -4.20 9.73 -8.73
N SER A 40 -3.69 8.98 -9.69
CA SER A 40 -4.41 8.68 -10.93
C SER A 40 -4.04 7.30 -11.42
N LEU A 41 -4.99 6.62 -12.04
CA LEU A 41 -4.71 5.37 -12.74
C LEU A 41 -3.70 5.62 -13.87
N ASN A 42 -2.86 4.63 -14.13
CA ASN A 42 -1.89 4.63 -15.21
C ASN A 42 -2.59 4.63 -16.59
N ASP A 43 -1.85 5.06 -17.61
CA ASP A 43 -2.37 5.21 -18.97
C ASP A 43 -3.07 3.94 -19.48
N GLY A 44 -4.24 4.14 -20.11
CA GLY A 44 -5.08 3.05 -20.62
C GLY A 44 -6.10 2.51 -19.61
N LEU A 45 -6.05 2.94 -18.35
CA LEU A 45 -7.02 2.60 -17.33
C LEU A 45 -7.98 3.76 -17.06
N GLY A 46 -9.23 3.43 -16.72
CA GLY A 46 -10.27 4.42 -16.45
C GLY A 46 -11.44 3.81 -15.69
N ILE A 47 -12.60 4.48 -15.72
CA ILE A 47 -13.77 4.04 -14.97
C ILE A 47 -14.26 2.64 -15.38
N ASP A 48 -14.15 2.28 -16.67
CA ASP A 48 -14.56 0.97 -17.15
C ASP A 48 -13.70 -0.16 -16.54
N PHE A 49 -12.41 0.12 -16.28
CA PHE A 49 -11.54 -0.80 -15.55
C PHE A 49 -11.95 -0.92 -14.09
N LEU A 50 -12.24 0.20 -13.41
CA LEU A 50 -12.75 0.12 -12.03
C LEU A 50 -14.02 -0.71 -11.93
N LEU A 51 -14.93 -0.55 -12.90
CA LEU A 51 -16.19 -1.30 -12.98
C LEU A 51 -16.02 -2.75 -13.46
N SER A 52 -14.85 -3.15 -13.97
CA SER A 52 -14.53 -4.57 -14.19
C SER A 52 -14.05 -5.27 -12.92
N GLU A 53 -13.52 -4.51 -11.96
CA GLU A 53 -13.05 -5.04 -10.67
C GLU A 53 -14.16 -5.16 -9.63
N PHE A 54 -15.05 -4.16 -9.55
CA PHE A 54 -16.14 -4.12 -8.56
C PHE A 54 -17.42 -3.52 -9.14
N ASP A 55 -18.56 -3.85 -8.53
CA ASP A 55 -19.82 -3.18 -8.83
C ASP A 55 -19.77 -1.73 -8.34
N ARG A 56 -20.42 -0.82 -9.08
CA ARG A 56 -20.52 0.61 -8.70
C ARG A 56 -20.98 0.80 -7.25
N SER A 57 -21.93 0.01 -6.79
CA SER A 57 -22.45 0.10 -5.42
C SER A 57 -21.39 -0.20 -4.36
N ASP A 58 -20.40 -1.03 -4.65
CA ASP A 58 -19.32 -1.32 -3.71
C ASP A 58 -18.44 -0.09 -3.50
N PHE A 59 -18.07 0.58 -4.60
CA PHE A 59 -17.33 1.85 -4.53
C PHE A 59 -18.10 2.94 -3.79
N GLU A 60 -19.39 3.08 -4.06
CA GLU A 60 -20.19 4.17 -3.51
C GLU A 60 -20.58 3.92 -2.04
N SER A 61 -20.68 2.66 -1.60
CA SER A 61 -21.06 2.29 -0.22
C SER A 61 -19.90 2.21 0.79
N ASP A 62 -18.66 2.04 0.32
CA ASP A 62 -17.43 2.26 1.10
C ASP A 62 -16.53 3.30 0.38
N PRO A 63 -16.90 4.59 0.39
CA PRO A 63 -16.18 5.64 -0.32
C PRO A 63 -14.68 5.60 -0.04
N TYR A 64 -13.90 5.64 -1.11
CA TYR A 64 -12.44 5.59 -1.15
C TYR A 64 -11.82 4.24 -0.77
N GLY A 65 -12.49 3.37 -0.02
CA GLY A 65 -11.95 2.06 0.37
C GLY A 65 -11.63 1.16 -0.83
N CYS A 66 -12.65 0.87 -1.64
CA CYS A 66 -12.52 0.01 -2.82
C CYS A 66 -11.62 0.61 -3.90
N ILE A 67 -11.75 1.92 -4.18
CA ILE A 67 -10.95 2.56 -5.24
C ILE A 67 -9.46 2.65 -4.86
N LEU A 68 -9.11 2.91 -3.59
CA LEU A 68 -7.71 2.90 -3.15
C LEU A 68 -7.10 1.49 -3.22
N HIS A 69 -7.91 0.46 -2.94
CA HIS A 69 -7.50 -0.94 -3.14
C HIS A 69 -7.16 -1.21 -4.61
N VAL A 70 -8.06 -0.87 -5.53
CA VAL A 70 -7.82 -1.07 -6.97
C VAL A 70 -6.64 -0.24 -7.48
N TYR A 71 -6.49 1.01 -7.03
CA TYR A 71 -5.38 1.85 -7.45
C TYR A 71 -4.03 1.29 -6.97
N GLY A 72 -3.95 0.80 -5.74
CA GLY A 72 -2.71 0.25 -5.18
C GLY A 72 -2.36 -1.15 -5.69
N ALA A 73 -3.33 -1.88 -6.25
CA ALA A 73 -3.11 -3.23 -6.75
C ALA A 73 -2.29 -3.26 -8.04
N GLU A 74 -1.66 -4.41 -8.27
CA GLU A 74 -1.10 -4.78 -9.57
C GLU A 74 -2.07 -5.66 -10.33
N ARG A 75 -1.96 -5.63 -11.66
CA ARG A 75 -2.69 -6.53 -12.55
C ARG A 75 -1.71 -7.30 -13.42
N GLU A 76 -2.07 -8.53 -13.73
CA GLU A 76 -1.38 -9.33 -14.73
C GLU A 76 -1.84 -8.91 -16.13
N GLU A 77 -0.90 -8.63 -17.01
CA GLU A 77 -1.12 -8.34 -18.42
C GLU A 77 -1.15 -9.66 -19.22
N PRO A 78 -1.73 -9.68 -20.45
CA PRO A 78 -1.81 -10.89 -21.26
C PRO A 78 -0.47 -11.57 -21.60
N ASP A 79 0.64 -10.84 -21.47
CA ASP A 79 2.00 -11.35 -21.67
C ASP A 79 2.63 -11.95 -20.40
N GLY A 80 1.87 -12.02 -19.29
CA GLY A 80 2.31 -12.52 -17.99
C GLY A 80 3.11 -11.51 -17.16
N THR A 81 3.24 -10.26 -17.62
CA THR A 81 3.89 -9.20 -16.82
C THR A 81 2.92 -8.56 -15.85
N TRP A 82 3.42 -8.14 -14.68
CA TRP A 82 2.61 -7.42 -13.70
C TRP A 82 2.81 -5.91 -13.85
N LYS A 83 1.71 -5.17 -13.87
CA LYS A 83 1.72 -3.70 -13.94
C LYS A 83 0.91 -3.08 -12.82
N GLN A 84 1.44 -1.99 -12.29
CA GLN A 84 0.77 -1.14 -11.32
C GLN A 84 -0.46 -0.47 -11.95
N ASN A 85 -1.53 -0.37 -11.17
CA ASN A 85 -2.71 0.40 -11.56
C ASN A 85 -2.49 1.90 -11.30
N CYS A 86 -1.75 2.26 -10.25
CA CYS A 86 -1.33 3.62 -9.93
C CYS A 86 0.13 3.60 -9.44
N ASN A 87 0.96 4.55 -9.88
CA ASN A 87 2.37 4.61 -9.45
C ASN A 87 2.57 5.28 -8.08
N ASP A 88 1.50 5.78 -7.46
CA ASP A 88 1.53 6.58 -6.23
C ASP A 88 0.93 5.85 -5.02
N ILE A 89 0.45 4.62 -5.22
CA ILE A 89 -0.15 3.78 -4.19
C ILE A 89 0.39 2.38 -4.36
N PHE A 90 0.81 1.75 -3.27
CA PHE A 90 1.19 0.34 -3.26
C PHE A 90 0.27 -0.43 -2.31
N LEU A 91 -0.41 -1.45 -2.82
CA LEU A 91 -1.13 -2.43 -2.03
C LEU A 91 -0.23 -3.65 -1.81
N LEU A 92 0.25 -3.80 -0.58
CA LEU A 92 1.07 -4.93 -0.16
C LEU A 92 0.19 -5.99 0.48
N ASP A 93 0.19 -7.21 -0.04
CA ASP A 93 -0.24 -8.37 0.75
C ASP A 93 0.78 -8.58 1.87
N THR A 94 0.33 -8.66 3.11
CA THR A 94 1.26 -8.82 4.24
C THR A 94 1.68 -10.28 4.45
N GLU A 95 0.95 -11.27 3.92
CA GLU A 95 1.36 -12.70 3.89
C GLU A 95 2.23 -12.97 2.63
N CYS A 96 3.42 -12.36 2.54
CA CYS A 96 4.23 -12.34 1.31
C CYS A 96 5.70 -12.74 1.48
N ILE A 97 6.14 -13.10 2.69
CA ILE A 97 7.52 -13.46 2.95
C ILE A 97 7.67 -14.98 2.77
N GLU A 98 8.08 -15.40 1.57
CA GLU A 98 8.23 -16.84 1.25
C GLU A 98 9.68 -17.35 1.34
N ASP A 99 10.67 -16.52 1.00
CA ASP A 99 12.11 -16.84 1.02
C ASP A 99 12.94 -15.53 0.86
N ASN A 100 14.25 -15.68 0.77
CA ASN A 100 15.18 -14.66 0.28
C ASN A 100 14.70 -14.07 -1.06
N GLY A 101 14.84 -12.76 -1.20
CA GLY A 101 14.33 -11.97 -2.32
C GLY A 101 13.03 -11.24 -2.00
N ALA A 102 12.20 -11.75 -1.08
CA ALA A 102 10.90 -11.14 -0.77
C ALA A 102 11.04 -9.70 -0.26
N TYR A 103 11.99 -9.43 0.64
CA TYR A 103 12.20 -8.06 1.11
C TYR A 103 12.91 -7.19 0.08
N VAL A 104 13.71 -7.78 -0.83
CA VAL A 104 14.30 -7.04 -1.94
C VAL A 104 13.20 -6.48 -2.84
N ASP A 105 12.24 -7.31 -3.24
CA ASP A 105 11.13 -6.90 -4.10
C ASP A 105 10.26 -5.82 -3.44
N ILE A 106 9.97 -5.97 -2.15
CA ILE A 106 9.23 -4.95 -1.38
C ILE A 106 10.02 -3.64 -1.32
N LEU A 107 11.30 -3.67 -0.96
CA LEU A 107 12.14 -2.47 -0.87
C LEU A 107 12.28 -1.76 -2.22
N GLU A 108 12.29 -2.51 -3.32
CA GLU A 108 12.23 -1.97 -4.68
C GLU A 108 10.92 -1.21 -4.95
N LYS A 109 9.76 -1.71 -4.49
CA LYS A 109 8.49 -0.96 -4.55
C LYS A 109 8.54 0.33 -3.73
N PHE A 110 9.09 0.28 -2.51
CA PHE A 110 9.27 1.48 -1.68
C PHE A 110 10.19 2.50 -2.35
N ARG A 111 11.32 2.05 -2.94
CA ARG A 111 12.22 2.90 -3.72
C ARG A 111 11.47 3.61 -4.84
N GLY A 112 10.72 2.86 -5.65
CA GLY A 112 9.92 3.40 -6.75
C GLY A 112 8.88 4.43 -6.28
N LEU A 113 8.11 4.08 -5.24
CA LEU A 113 7.06 4.92 -4.67
C LEU A 113 7.60 6.25 -4.12
N SER A 114 8.85 6.25 -3.62
CA SER A 114 9.49 7.45 -3.08
C SER A 114 9.95 8.48 -4.10
N LYS A 115 9.92 8.14 -5.40
CA LYS A 115 10.34 8.99 -6.52
C LYS A 115 11.72 9.63 -6.32
N GLY A 116 12.67 8.84 -5.83
CA GLY A 116 14.07 9.23 -5.66
C GLY A 116 14.42 9.78 -4.27
N VAL A 117 13.47 9.90 -3.34
CA VAL A 117 13.79 10.31 -1.96
C VAL A 117 14.41 9.16 -1.17
N PHE A 118 13.84 7.96 -1.25
CA PHE A 118 14.38 6.73 -0.69
C PHE A 118 15.16 5.97 -1.77
N ASN A 119 16.18 6.63 -2.34
CA ASN A 119 17.00 6.05 -3.41
C ASN A 119 18.06 5.11 -2.84
N ILE A 120 17.69 3.85 -2.64
CA ILE A 120 18.56 2.79 -2.14
C ILE A 120 19.12 1.91 -3.25
N ASP A 121 20.35 1.43 -3.04
CA ASP A 121 21.08 0.56 -3.96
C ASP A 121 21.63 -0.67 -3.22
N ASN A 122 22.16 -1.65 -3.96
CA ASN A 122 22.79 -2.86 -3.41
C ASN A 122 21.91 -3.63 -2.40
N ILE A 123 20.61 -3.66 -2.66
CA ILE A 123 19.60 -4.28 -1.79
C ILE A 123 19.84 -5.79 -1.71
N LYS A 124 19.87 -6.31 -0.49
CA LYS A 124 19.99 -7.73 -0.17
C LYS A 124 19.10 -8.04 1.01
N ASP A 125 18.62 -9.26 1.07
CA ASP A 125 17.96 -9.79 2.25
C ASP A 125 18.49 -11.16 2.61
N PHE A 126 18.06 -11.62 3.78
CA PHE A 126 18.19 -12.98 4.22
C PHE A 126 16.97 -13.33 5.05
N VAL A 127 16.37 -14.49 4.80
CA VAL A 127 15.26 -15.05 5.57
C VAL A 127 15.54 -16.53 5.82
N ASP A 128 15.45 -16.93 7.09
CA ASP A 128 15.58 -18.31 7.53
C ASP A 128 14.53 -18.59 8.60
N PHE A 129 13.45 -19.27 8.20
CA PHE A 129 12.35 -19.63 9.08
C PHE A 129 12.74 -20.69 10.13
N ASP A 130 13.66 -21.59 9.80
CA ASP A 130 14.10 -22.65 10.72
C ASP A 130 14.84 -22.05 11.91
N SER A 131 15.69 -21.05 11.68
CA SER A 131 16.41 -20.36 12.74
C SER A 131 15.71 -19.10 13.28
N GLY A 132 14.61 -18.68 12.65
CA GLY A 132 13.85 -17.48 13.02
C GLY A 132 14.64 -16.18 12.82
N LYS A 133 15.53 -16.14 11.83
CA LYS A 133 16.40 -15.00 11.56
C LYS A 133 16.10 -14.39 10.19
N ALA A 134 15.90 -13.08 10.17
CA ALA A 134 15.85 -12.33 8.93
C ALA A 134 16.58 -10.99 9.07
N TRP A 135 17.11 -10.49 7.96
CA TRP A 135 17.69 -9.15 7.86
C TRP A 135 17.57 -8.60 6.44
N VAL A 136 17.60 -7.27 6.33
CA VAL A 136 17.79 -6.55 5.07
C VAL A 136 19.05 -5.72 5.12
N SER A 137 19.68 -5.50 3.97
CA SER A 137 20.86 -4.66 3.81
C SER A 137 20.76 -3.85 2.52
N PHE A 138 21.15 -2.59 2.55
CA PHE A 138 21.15 -1.72 1.37
C PHE A 138 22.05 -0.51 1.62
N ASP A 139 22.44 0.16 0.54
CA ASP A 139 23.14 1.44 0.59
C ASP A 139 22.15 2.58 0.45
N PHE A 140 22.26 3.58 1.32
CA PHE A 140 21.51 4.84 1.22
C PHE A 140 22.47 6.01 1.40
N GLN A 141 22.55 6.88 0.39
CA GLN A 141 23.47 8.03 0.37
C GLN A 141 24.94 7.65 0.63
N GLY A 142 25.37 6.48 0.12
CA GLY A 142 26.73 5.98 0.27
C GLY A 142 27.04 5.35 1.64
N ILE A 143 26.04 5.13 2.49
CA ILE A 143 26.17 4.45 3.77
C ILE A 143 25.44 3.11 3.68
N GLU A 144 26.13 2.02 4.04
CA GLU A 144 25.52 0.69 4.16
C GLU A 144 24.70 0.62 5.45
N TYR A 145 23.44 0.22 5.33
CA TYR A 145 22.54 -0.11 6.43
C TYR A 145 22.30 -1.60 6.42
N LYS A 146 22.30 -2.22 7.61
CA LYS A 146 21.86 -3.59 7.82
C LYS A 146 20.94 -3.65 9.03
N TRP A 147 19.71 -4.10 8.81
CA TRP A 147 18.67 -4.12 9.83
C TRP A 147 18.13 -5.53 10.00
N ASP A 148 18.10 -5.98 11.25
CA ASP A 148 17.38 -7.20 11.62
C ASP A 148 15.88 -6.98 11.41
N ILE A 149 15.23 -8.03 10.93
CA ILE A 149 13.80 -8.08 10.63
C ILE A 149 13.15 -9.12 11.54
N LYS A 150 11.94 -8.80 12.03
CA LYS A 150 11.15 -9.76 12.79
C LYS A 150 10.62 -10.82 11.82
N VAL A 151 10.92 -12.08 12.10
CA VAL A 151 10.27 -13.23 11.45
C VAL A 151 8.96 -13.54 12.19
N ASP A 152 7.86 -13.65 11.45
CA ASP A 152 6.52 -13.92 11.97
C ASP A 152 5.76 -14.73 10.91
N ASP A 153 6.02 -16.02 10.83
CA ASP A 153 5.62 -16.87 9.69
C ASP A 153 5.93 -16.17 8.36
N ASP A 154 5.00 -16.13 7.41
CA ASP A 154 5.10 -15.47 6.11
C ASP A 154 4.74 -13.98 6.14
N TRP A 155 4.63 -13.36 7.34
CA TRP A 155 4.18 -11.99 7.47
C TRP A 155 5.29 -10.95 7.30
N PHE A 156 4.97 -9.89 6.57
CA PHE A 156 5.79 -8.69 6.45
C PHE A 156 5.96 -7.96 7.79
N ASP A 157 7.20 -7.57 8.09
CA ASP A 157 7.52 -6.76 9.28
C ASP A 157 7.19 -5.29 9.04
N ILE A 158 5.99 -4.88 9.45
CA ILE A 158 5.52 -3.48 9.35
C ILE A 158 6.48 -2.50 10.05
N GLY A 159 7.22 -2.95 11.08
CA GLY A 159 8.21 -2.12 11.77
C GLY A 159 9.38 -1.68 10.87
N LEU A 160 9.58 -2.34 9.72
CA LEU A 160 10.52 -1.88 8.70
C LEU A 160 10.11 -0.52 8.12
N VAL A 161 8.81 -0.24 7.97
CA VAL A 161 8.32 1.05 7.48
C VAL A 161 8.73 2.19 8.40
N ASP A 162 8.66 1.99 9.72
CA ASP A 162 9.10 2.98 10.70
C ASP A 162 10.61 3.25 10.61
N LYS A 163 11.42 2.20 10.47
CA LYS A 163 12.88 2.34 10.29
C LYS A 163 13.22 3.13 9.02
N ILE A 164 12.52 2.86 7.91
CA ILE A 164 12.68 3.59 6.64
C ILE A 164 12.29 5.06 6.82
N ASN A 165 11.15 5.33 7.45
CA ASN A 165 10.67 6.68 7.71
C ASN A 165 11.65 7.49 8.57
N ASP A 166 12.16 6.89 9.65
CA ASP A 166 13.18 7.51 10.48
C ASP A 166 14.43 7.88 9.69
N LEU A 167 14.88 7.01 8.78
CA LEU A 167 16.02 7.25 7.92
C LEU A 167 15.77 8.43 6.96
N ILE A 168 14.62 8.44 6.29
CA ILE A 168 14.21 9.48 5.33
C ILE A 168 14.03 10.86 5.99
N ILE A 169 13.46 10.89 7.20
CA ILE A 169 13.29 12.13 7.97
C ILE A 169 14.66 12.66 8.39
N LYS A 170 15.57 11.79 8.85
CA LYS A 170 16.95 12.18 9.20
C LYS A 170 17.73 12.71 8.00
N SER A 171 17.43 12.26 6.78
CA SER A 171 18.01 12.83 5.55
C SER A 171 17.35 14.14 5.09
N GLY A 172 16.41 14.69 5.86
CA GLY A 172 15.83 16.01 5.64
C GLY A 172 14.54 16.04 4.81
N SER A 173 14.00 14.87 4.43
CA SER A 173 12.74 14.82 3.70
C SER A 173 11.56 15.27 4.57
N GLN A 174 10.61 15.98 3.94
CA GLN A 174 9.31 16.30 4.54
C GLN A 174 8.24 15.25 4.19
N LYS A 175 8.56 14.33 3.27
CA LYS A 175 7.72 13.19 2.89
C LYS A 175 8.17 11.92 3.60
N ARG A 176 7.23 11.02 3.86
CA ARG A 176 7.46 9.71 4.45
C ARG A 176 6.39 8.72 3.99
N PHE A 177 6.62 7.44 4.25
CA PHE A 177 5.63 6.41 3.99
C PHE A 177 4.52 6.45 5.04
N TYR A 178 3.28 6.42 4.56
CA TYR A 178 2.07 6.34 5.37
C TYR A 178 1.35 5.05 5.05
N THR A 179 0.81 4.38 6.09
CA THR A 179 0.17 3.08 5.90
C THR A 179 -1.25 3.02 6.46
N CYS A 180 -2.13 2.24 5.82
CA CYS A 180 -3.44 1.83 6.35
C CYS A 180 -3.65 0.33 6.12
N SER A 181 -3.94 -0.42 7.19
CA SER A 181 -4.31 -1.83 7.06
C SER A 181 -5.73 -1.98 6.52
N GLN A 182 -5.88 -2.88 5.55
CA GLN A 182 -7.14 -3.34 4.98
C GLN A 182 -7.21 -4.87 5.09
N GLY A 183 -7.40 -5.37 6.32
CA GLY A 183 -7.37 -6.80 6.60
C GLY A 183 -5.94 -7.34 6.50
N GLN A 184 -5.72 -8.32 5.62
CA GLN A 184 -4.39 -8.87 5.31
C GLN A 184 -3.55 -7.96 4.40
N ASN A 185 -4.15 -6.92 3.82
CA ASN A 185 -3.41 -5.98 2.97
C ASN A 185 -2.96 -4.73 3.73
N LEU A 186 -1.89 -4.12 3.25
CA LEU A 186 -1.37 -2.83 3.69
C LEU A 186 -1.33 -1.87 2.50
N LEU A 187 -2.12 -0.80 2.57
CA LEU A 187 -1.96 0.31 1.65
C LEU A 187 -0.77 1.15 2.10
N VAL A 188 0.11 1.50 1.16
CA VAL A 188 1.31 2.30 1.39
C VAL A 188 1.34 3.48 0.43
N PHE A 189 1.60 4.67 0.97
CA PHE A 189 1.69 5.93 0.24
C PHE A 189 2.96 6.68 0.62
N PHE A 190 3.54 7.47 -0.27
CA PHE A 190 4.67 8.34 0.06
C PHE A 190 4.29 9.83 -0.05
N LEU A 191 3.98 10.45 1.09
CA LEU A 191 3.30 11.75 1.14
C LEU A 191 3.95 12.72 2.13
N ASP A 192 3.69 14.01 1.96
CA ASP A 192 3.89 15.00 3.02
C ASP A 192 2.68 15.11 3.96
N ASN A 193 2.83 15.93 5.02
CA ASN A 193 1.78 16.13 6.02
C ASN A 193 0.50 16.79 5.48
N VAL A 194 0.59 17.58 4.41
CA VAL A 194 -0.57 18.26 3.81
C VAL A 194 -1.35 17.26 2.95
N GLU A 195 -0.64 16.48 2.14
CA GLU A 195 -1.18 15.42 1.29
C GLU A 195 -1.89 14.34 2.12
N VAL A 196 -1.23 13.79 3.15
CA VAL A 196 -1.86 12.76 4.01
C VAL A 196 -3.07 13.31 4.76
N LYS A 197 -3.05 14.59 5.17
CA LYS A 197 -4.20 15.20 5.83
C LYS A 197 -5.41 15.25 4.89
N LYS A 198 -5.20 15.66 3.63
CA LYS A 198 -6.26 15.64 2.61
C LYS A 198 -6.81 14.23 2.41
N LEU A 199 -5.92 13.23 2.34
CA LEU A 199 -6.34 11.83 2.20
C LEU A 199 -7.17 11.37 3.41
N ASN A 200 -6.69 11.58 4.64
CA ASN A 200 -7.40 11.26 5.88
C ASN A 200 -8.76 12.00 5.99
N ASP A 201 -8.89 13.21 5.44
CA ASP A 201 -10.16 13.95 5.42
C ASP A 201 -11.19 13.31 4.44
N LEU A 202 -10.76 12.48 3.48
CA LEU A 202 -11.64 11.79 2.52
C LEU A 202 -12.08 10.40 2.98
N THR A 203 -11.19 9.66 3.67
CA THR A 203 -11.37 8.24 3.96
C THR A 203 -11.50 7.95 5.44
N SER A 204 -12.11 6.82 5.78
CA SER A 204 -12.18 6.32 7.16
C SER A 204 -10.89 5.62 7.63
N CYS A 205 -9.93 5.40 6.71
CA CYS A 205 -8.58 5.00 7.06
C CYS A 205 -7.89 6.11 7.84
N ASN A 206 -7.21 5.75 8.93
CA ASN A 206 -6.31 6.64 9.63
C ASN A 206 -4.88 6.31 9.22
N PHE A 207 -4.39 6.96 8.16
CA PHE A 207 -3.03 6.82 7.68
C PHE A 207 -2.05 7.40 8.71
N LYS A 208 -1.13 6.56 9.18
CA LYS A 208 -0.13 6.89 10.21
C LYS A 208 1.28 6.76 9.66
#